data_AF-A0A962D2D7-F1
#
_entry.id   AF-A0A962D2D7-F1
#
_cell.length_a   1.000
_cell.length_b   1.000
_cell.length_c   1.000
_cell.angle_alpha   90.00
_cell.angle_beta   90.00
_cell.angle_gamma   90.00
#
_symmetry.space_group_name_H-M   'P 1'
#
loop_
_entity.id
_entity.type
_entity.pdbx_description
1 polymer ?
#
loop_
_entity_poly.entity_id
_entity_poly.type
_entity_poly.pdbx_seq_one_letter_code
_entity_poly.pdbx_strand_id
1 'polypeptide(L)'
;FGDILTEVYGYARARRVVWAGFAAMGFAALMAAVVVALPPAAGWPHQDAYAFVYGQTPRIVLASLLAYWAGEFTNSFVLAKMKLATGGRWLWTRTIGSTIAGEGVDSLIFYPVAFYGTWSNELLLGVMLSNYLLKVLWEALMTPVTYRVVNFLKRAEGVDHYDRDTDFNPFTVRLRGGE
;
A
#
# COMPACT_ATOMS: atom_id res chain seq x y z
N PHE A 1 -7.47 3.70 1.96
CA PHE A 1 -7.30 5.10 2.46
C PHE A 1 -6.47 5.95 1.50
N GLY A 2 -5.40 5.39 0.89
CA GLY A 2 -4.64 6.06 -0.18
C GLY A 2 -5.51 6.63 -1.30
N ASP A 3 -6.53 5.89 -1.73
CA ASP A 3 -7.51 6.36 -2.73
C ASP A 3 -8.20 7.67 -2.35
N ILE A 4 -8.59 7.84 -1.08
CA ILE A 4 -9.26 9.05 -0.58
C ILE A 4 -8.27 10.22 -0.56
N LEU A 5 -7.05 9.98 -0.11
CA LEU A 5 -5.99 10.98 -0.08
C LEU A 5 -5.67 11.50 -1.49
N THR A 6 -5.48 10.59 -2.44
CA THR A 6 -5.20 10.94 -3.84
C THR A 6 -6.41 11.64 -4.49
N GLU A 7 -7.62 11.20 -4.19
CA GLU A 7 -8.84 11.80 -4.76
C GLU A 7 -9.11 13.22 -4.26
N VAL A 8 -8.90 13.47 -2.97
CA VAL A 8 -9.21 14.76 -2.32
C VAL A 8 -8.03 15.74 -2.43
N TYR A 9 -6.81 15.26 -2.20
CA TYR A 9 -5.63 16.11 -2.03
C TYR A 9 -4.62 16.04 -3.19
N GLY A 10 -4.87 15.18 -4.18
CA GLY A 10 -4.04 15.03 -5.38
C GLY A 10 -2.80 14.14 -5.20
N TYR A 11 -2.28 13.65 -6.33
CA TYR A 11 -1.16 12.71 -6.38
C TYR A 11 0.11 13.22 -5.67
N ALA A 12 0.39 14.53 -5.76
CA ALA A 12 1.61 15.10 -5.19
C ALA A 12 1.66 15.01 -3.65
N ARG A 13 0.51 15.15 -2.98
CA ARG A 13 0.40 14.99 -1.52
C ARG A 13 0.34 13.52 -1.13
N ALA A 14 -0.39 12.70 -1.89
CA ALA A 14 -0.43 11.25 -1.69
C ALA A 14 0.97 10.62 -1.72
N ARG A 15 1.81 10.98 -2.70
CA ARG A 15 3.21 10.50 -2.78
C ARG A 15 4.04 10.81 -1.54
N ARG A 16 3.85 11.97 -0.89
CA ARG A 16 4.56 12.28 0.37
C ARG A 16 4.11 11.38 1.51
N VAL A 17 2.82 11.07 1.57
CA VAL A 17 2.27 10.13 2.57
C VAL A 17 2.82 8.73 2.32
N VAL A 18 2.91 8.28 1.07
CA VAL A 18 3.52 7.00 0.71
C VAL A 18 4.99 6.95 1.16
N TRP A 19 5.77 8.00 0.91
CA TRP A 19 7.17 8.06 1.38
C TRP A 19 7.30 8.09 2.91
N ALA A 20 6.40 8.80 3.61
CA ALA A 20 6.38 8.81 5.07
C ALA A 20 5.99 7.43 5.64
N GLY A 21 5.00 6.76 5.05
CA GLY A 21 4.62 5.39 5.39
C GLY A 21 5.75 4.40 5.15
N PHE A 22 6.44 4.50 4.01
CA PHE A 22 7.61 3.69 3.69
C PHE A 22 8.74 3.87 4.71
N ALA A 23 9.05 5.13 5.08
CA ALA A 23 10.05 5.41 6.10
C ALA A 23 9.65 4.87 7.49
N ALA A 24 8.37 4.99 7.87
CA ALA A 24 7.85 4.45 9.12
C ALA A 24 7.91 2.91 9.15
N MET A 25 7.57 2.25 8.04
CA MET A 25 7.72 0.80 7.91
C MET A 25 9.18 0.37 8.00
N GLY A 26 10.10 1.10 7.36
CA GLY A 26 11.54 0.86 7.45
C GLY A 26 12.07 1.03 8.88
N PHE A 27 11.56 2.00 9.62
CA PHE A 27 11.90 2.20 11.03
C PHE A 27 11.35 1.07 11.92
N ALA A 28 10.09 0.67 11.74
CA ALA A 28 9.50 -0.44 12.50
C ALA A 28 10.24 -1.76 12.24
N ALA A 29 10.64 -1.99 11.00
CA ALA A 29 11.49 -3.10 10.57
C ALA A 29 12.86 -3.09 11.26
N LEU A 30 13.54 -1.95 11.28
CA LEU A 30 14.81 -1.78 11.98
C LEU A 30 14.64 -2.06 13.48
N MET A 31 13.59 -1.53 14.10
CA MET A 31 13.31 -1.77 15.51
C MET A 31 13.09 -3.26 15.80
N ALA A 32 12.31 -3.95 14.96
CA ALA A 32 12.10 -5.39 15.09
C ALA A 32 13.43 -6.17 15.00
N ALA A 33 14.31 -5.80 14.06
CA ALA A 33 15.64 -6.43 13.94
C ALA A 33 16.51 -6.19 15.18
N VAL A 34 16.49 -4.98 15.76
CA VAL A 34 17.21 -4.66 17.00
C VAL A 34 16.68 -5.47 18.18
N VAL A 35 15.35 -5.59 18.32
CA VAL A 35 14.74 -6.39 19.41
C VAL A 35 15.12 -7.86 19.31
N VAL A 36 15.12 -8.43 18.10
CA VAL A 36 15.50 -9.83 17.88
C VAL A 36 16.99 -10.08 18.14
N ALA A 37 17.85 -9.09 17.88
CA ALA A 37 19.28 -9.18 18.12
C ALA A 37 19.67 -9.05 19.61
N LEU A 38 18.78 -8.54 20.46
CA LEU A 38 19.05 -8.41 21.90
C LEU A 38 19.06 -9.78 22.59
N PRO A 39 19.93 -9.98 23.60
CA PRO A 39 19.98 -11.23 24.33
C PRO A 39 18.65 -11.46 25.07
N PRO A 40 18.08 -12.67 25.00
CA PRO A 40 16.84 -12.98 25.70
C PRO A 40 17.03 -12.89 27.22
N ALA A 41 15.96 -12.56 27.93
CA ALA A 41 15.97 -12.51 29.39
C ALA A 41 16.34 -13.87 29.99
N ALA A 42 17.16 -13.86 31.04
CA ALA A 42 17.57 -15.07 31.74
C ALA A 42 16.35 -15.80 32.32
N GLY A 43 16.02 -16.96 31.76
CA GLY A 43 14.86 -17.79 32.15
C GLY A 43 13.79 -17.99 31.07
N TRP A 44 13.94 -17.44 29.85
CA TRP A 44 12.98 -17.67 28.76
C TRP A 44 13.14 -19.05 28.09
N PRO A 45 12.15 -19.97 28.18
CA PRO A 45 12.29 -21.34 27.68
C PRO A 45 11.90 -21.52 26.20
N HIS A 46 11.37 -20.50 25.54
CA HIS A 46 10.81 -20.61 24.17
C HIS A 46 11.65 -19.89 23.10
N GLN A 47 12.97 -19.88 23.27
CA GLN A 47 13.87 -19.17 22.36
C GLN A 47 13.85 -19.75 20.93
N ASP A 48 13.67 -21.06 20.77
CA ASP A 48 13.66 -21.70 19.44
C ASP A 48 12.40 -21.38 18.63
N ALA A 49 11.23 -21.33 19.27
CA ALA A 49 9.99 -20.89 18.62
C ALA A 49 10.05 -19.40 18.27
N TYR A 50 10.68 -18.60 19.13
CA TYR A 50 10.93 -17.19 18.88
C TYR A 50 11.87 -17.01 17.67
N ALA A 51 12.99 -17.72 17.61
CA ALA A 51 13.93 -17.67 16.49
C ALA A 51 13.33 -18.21 15.18
N PHE A 52 12.42 -19.19 15.23
CA PHE A 52 11.70 -19.68 14.04
C PHE A 52 10.73 -18.63 13.48
N VAL A 53 9.93 -18.00 14.33
CA VAL A 53 8.96 -16.98 13.93
C VAL A 53 9.68 -15.69 13.50
N TYR A 54 10.72 -15.29 14.23
CA TYR A 54 11.44 -14.05 13.97
C TYR A 54 12.62 -14.20 12.98
N GLY A 55 13.08 -15.42 12.71
CA GLY A 55 14.13 -15.68 11.72
C GLY A 55 13.69 -15.39 10.28
N GLN A 56 12.39 -15.48 9.99
CA GLN A 56 11.83 -15.01 8.72
C GLN A 56 11.53 -13.50 8.70
N THR A 57 11.58 -12.83 9.85
CA THR A 57 11.24 -11.40 9.95
C THR A 57 12.02 -10.53 8.98
N PRO A 58 13.35 -10.66 8.78
CA PRO A 58 14.07 -9.82 7.83
C PRO A 58 13.57 -9.98 6.39
N ARG A 59 13.27 -11.22 5.99
CA ARG A 59 12.78 -11.55 4.64
C ARG A 59 11.36 -11.02 4.42
N ILE A 60 10.47 -11.24 5.38
CA ILE A 60 9.08 -10.76 5.34
C ILE A 60 9.05 -9.23 5.35
N VAL A 61 9.88 -8.60 6.18
CA VAL A 61 10.05 -7.14 6.22
C VAL A 61 10.49 -6.59 4.88
N LEU A 62 11.52 -7.18 4.25
CA LEU A 62 12.00 -6.76 2.94
C LEU A 62 10.89 -6.92 1.89
N ALA A 63 10.19 -8.05 1.90
CA ALA A 63 9.06 -8.31 1.02
C ALA A 63 7.96 -7.24 1.19
N SER A 64 7.57 -6.94 2.43
CA SER A 64 6.57 -5.92 2.74
C SER A 64 6.99 -4.53 2.28
N LEU A 65 8.25 -4.15 2.47
CA LEU A 65 8.74 -2.83 2.04
C LEU A 65 8.69 -2.68 0.52
N LEU A 66 9.17 -3.70 -0.21
CA LEU A 66 9.17 -3.68 -1.68
C LEU A 66 7.75 -3.71 -2.25
N ALA A 67 6.90 -4.57 -1.71
CA ALA A 67 5.52 -4.75 -2.14
C ALA A 67 4.69 -3.49 -1.86
N TYR A 68 4.78 -2.94 -0.64
CA TYR A 68 4.10 -1.70 -0.28
C TYR A 68 4.54 -0.54 -1.17
N TRP A 69 5.85 -0.39 -1.38
CA TRP A 69 6.37 0.68 -2.25
C TRP A 69 5.83 0.55 -3.67
N ALA A 70 6.00 -0.59 -4.32
CA ALA A 70 5.54 -0.79 -5.69
C ALA A 70 4.01 -0.76 -5.84
N GLY A 71 3.29 -1.35 -4.87
CA GLY A 71 1.83 -1.42 -4.84
C GLY A 71 1.17 -0.05 -4.66
N GLU A 72 1.60 0.73 -3.66
CA GLU A 72 1.05 2.07 -3.40
C GLU A 72 1.34 3.06 -4.53
N PHE A 73 2.55 3.01 -5.10
CA PHE A 73 2.88 3.82 -6.27
C PHE A 73 2.02 3.46 -7.47
N THR A 74 1.81 2.16 -7.73
CA THR A 74 0.94 1.70 -8.82
C THR A 74 -0.50 2.12 -8.58
N ASN A 75 -1.04 1.91 -7.38
CA ASN A 75 -2.39 2.31 -7.00
C ASN A 75 -2.60 3.81 -7.25
N SER A 76 -1.75 4.66 -6.66
CA SER A 76 -1.88 6.12 -6.74
C SER A 76 -1.75 6.62 -8.18
N PHE A 77 -0.84 6.04 -8.97
CA PHE A 77 -0.65 6.38 -10.38
C PHE A 77 -1.87 6.02 -11.23
N VAL A 78 -2.40 4.80 -11.08
CA VAL A 78 -3.58 4.34 -11.82
C VAL A 78 -4.79 5.20 -11.49
N LEU A 79 -5.01 5.50 -10.21
CA LEU A 79 -6.12 6.35 -9.78
C LEU A 79 -6.07 7.73 -10.43
N ALA A 80 -4.89 8.38 -10.40
CA ALA A 80 -4.72 9.71 -10.95
C ALA A 80 -4.87 9.72 -12.49
N LYS A 81 -4.33 8.72 -13.19
CA LYS A 81 -4.52 8.55 -14.65
C LYS A 81 -5.99 8.33 -15.01
N MET A 82 -6.69 7.48 -14.26
CA MET A 82 -8.11 7.24 -14.52
C MET A 82 -8.97 8.46 -14.22
N LYS A 83 -8.63 9.27 -13.20
CA LYS A 83 -9.31 10.55 -12.92
C LYS A 83 -9.24 11.51 -14.09
N LEU A 84 -8.08 11.61 -14.74
CA LEU A 84 -7.90 12.41 -15.96
C LEU A 84 -8.70 11.84 -17.13
N ALA A 85 -8.62 10.52 -17.35
CA ALA A 85 -9.31 9.86 -18.46
C ALA A 85 -10.85 9.95 -18.35
N THR A 86 -11.41 9.89 -17.15
CA THR A 86 -12.86 9.96 -16.94
C THR A 86 -13.37 11.40 -16.74
N GLY A 87 -12.49 12.40 -16.76
CA GLY A 87 -12.84 13.79 -16.48
C GLY A 87 -13.46 13.97 -15.09
N GLY A 88 -12.99 13.21 -14.10
CA GLY A 88 -13.52 13.19 -12.73
C GLY A 88 -14.82 12.42 -12.52
N ARG A 89 -15.43 11.87 -13.59
CA ARG A 89 -16.66 11.07 -13.49
C ARG A 89 -16.32 9.63 -13.05
N TRP A 90 -17.29 8.95 -12.43
CA TRP A 90 -17.19 7.55 -11.99
C TRP A 90 -16.06 7.30 -10.99
N LEU A 91 -16.27 7.63 -9.71
CA LEU A 91 -15.27 7.35 -8.66
C LEU A 91 -15.04 5.84 -8.45
N TRP A 92 -16.09 5.02 -8.60
CA TRP A 92 -16.02 3.56 -8.37
C TRP A 92 -15.05 2.83 -9.31
N THR A 93 -14.99 3.24 -10.59
CA THR A 93 -14.06 2.61 -11.54
C THR A 93 -12.62 2.87 -11.15
N ARG A 94 -12.37 4.03 -10.53
CA ARG A 94 -11.04 4.49 -10.16
C ARG A 94 -10.56 3.83 -8.88
N THR A 95 -11.40 3.74 -7.85
CA THR A 95 -11.06 3.09 -6.57
C THR A 95 -10.86 1.58 -6.75
N ILE A 96 -11.76 0.92 -7.47
CA ILE A 96 -11.64 -0.52 -7.73
C ILE A 96 -10.50 -0.79 -8.71
N GLY A 97 -10.35 0.03 -9.76
CA GLY A 97 -9.29 -0.12 -10.76
C GLY A 97 -7.88 0.10 -10.19
N SER A 98 -7.70 1.13 -9.37
CA SER A 98 -6.42 1.38 -8.68
C SER A 98 -6.10 0.27 -7.68
N THR A 99 -7.10 -0.24 -6.96
CA THR A 99 -6.91 -1.34 -6.01
C THR A 99 -6.54 -2.64 -6.70
N ILE A 100 -7.22 -3.01 -7.79
CA ILE A 100 -6.87 -4.17 -8.62
C ILE A 100 -5.41 -4.09 -9.07
N ALA A 101 -4.98 -2.94 -9.59
CA ALA A 101 -3.61 -2.77 -10.06
C ALA A 101 -2.59 -2.76 -8.91
N GLY A 102 -2.86 -1.99 -7.86
CA GLY A 102 -1.96 -1.83 -6.70
C GLY A 102 -1.80 -3.11 -5.90
N GLU A 103 -2.90 -3.75 -5.52
CA GLU A 103 -2.88 -5.02 -4.78
C GLU A 103 -2.36 -6.18 -5.63
N GLY A 104 -2.53 -6.09 -6.95
CA GLY A 104 -1.94 -7.05 -7.89
C GLY A 104 -0.43 -6.98 -7.85
N VAL A 105 0.14 -5.77 -7.96
CA VAL A 105 1.59 -5.55 -7.87
C VAL A 105 2.12 -5.89 -6.47
N ASP A 106 1.42 -5.47 -5.41
CA ASP A 106 1.77 -5.81 -4.02
C ASP A 106 1.85 -7.34 -3.84
N SER A 107 0.80 -8.06 -4.20
CA SER A 107 0.73 -9.51 -4.00
C SER A 107 1.77 -10.26 -4.83
N LEU A 108 1.99 -9.83 -6.09
CA LEU A 108 3.00 -10.43 -6.98
C LEU A 108 4.44 -10.23 -6.48
N ILE A 109 4.70 -9.21 -5.67
CA ILE A 109 6.02 -8.97 -5.08
C ILE A 109 6.10 -9.63 -3.69
N PHE A 110 5.09 -9.43 -2.84
CA PHE A 110 5.11 -9.88 -1.46
C PHE A 110 5.21 -11.40 -1.34
N TYR A 111 4.29 -12.16 -1.94
CA TYR A 111 4.22 -13.60 -1.72
C TYR A 111 5.45 -14.35 -2.23
N PRO A 112 5.98 -14.07 -3.43
CA PRO A 112 7.22 -14.69 -3.88
C PRO A 112 8.43 -14.26 -3.03
N VAL A 113 8.60 -12.97 -2.74
CA VAL A 113 9.77 -12.52 -1.97
C VAL A 113 9.73 -13.06 -0.53
N ALA A 114 8.56 -13.15 0.10
CA ALA A 114 8.41 -13.64 1.46
C ALA A 114 8.51 -15.18 1.56
N PHE A 115 7.83 -15.94 0.68
CA PHE A 115 7.56 -17.36 0.91
C PHE A 115 8.09 -18.32 -0.17
N TYR A 116 8.70 -17.81 -1.25
CA TYR A 116 9.28 -18.69 -2.28
C TYR A 116 10.42 -19.53 -1.70
N GLY A 117 10.37 -20.85 -1.93
CA GLY A 117 11.33 -21.80 -1.37
C GLY A 117 11.06 -22.24 0.08
N THR A 118 10.06 -21.66 0.75
CA THR A 118 9.57 -22.14 2.06
C THR A 118 8.22 -22.83 1.97
N TRP A 119 7.34 -22.35 1.09
CA TRP A 119 6.03 -22.96 0.83
C TRP A 119 6.03 -23.71 -0.51
N SER A 120 5.09 -24.65 -0.68
CA SER A 120 4.86 -25.27 -1.98
C SER A 120 4.30 -24.23 -2.97
N ASN A 121 4.63 -24.38 -4.25
CA ASN A 121 4.17 -23.44 -5.28
C ASN A 121 2.64 -23.39 -5.38
N GLU A 122 1.96 -24.52 -5.18
CA GLU A 122 0.50 -24.60 -5.16
C GLU A 122 -0.10 -23.80 -3.99
N LEU A 123 0.47 -23.95 -2.79
CA LEU A 123 0.01 -23.19 -1.62
C LEU A 123 0.28 -21.69 -1.80
N LEU A 124 1.47 -21.33 -2.30
CA LEU A 124 1.84 -19.94 -2.55
C LEU A 124 0.87 -19.27 -3.53
N LEU A 125 0.62 -19.90 -4.68
CA LEU A 125 -0.30 -19.38 -5.69
C LEU A 125 -1.74 -19.33 -5.18
N GLY A 126 -2.19 -20.37 -4.47
CA GLY A 126 -3.53 -20.42 -3.88
C GLY A 126 -3.75 -19.30 -2.88
N VAL A 127 -2.84 -19.13 -1.92
CA VAL A 127 -2.94 -18.07 -0.89
C VAL A 127 -2.84 -16.70 -1.52
N MET A 128 -1.93 -16.49 -2.48
CA MET A 128 -1.77 -15.21 -3.19
C MET A 128 -3.05 -14.82 -3.93
N LEU A 129 -3.62 -15.74 -4.72
CA LEU A 129 -4.85 -15.47 -5.48
C LEU A 129 -6.05 -15.26 -4.55
N SER A 130 -6.22 -16.10 -3.53
CA SER A 130 -7.33 -15.96 -2.58
C SER A 130 -7.28 -14.64 -1.82
N ASN A 131 -6.11 -14.23 -1.34
CA ASN A 131 -5.96 -12.94 -0.64
C ASN A 131 -6.19 -11.77 -1.59
N TYR A 132 -5.62 -11.82 -2.81
CA TYR A 132 -5.83 -10.79 -3.81
C TYR A 132 -7.33 -10.61 -4.12
N LEU A 133 -8.06 -11.69 -4.39
CA LEU A 133 -9.50 -11.64 -4.65
C LEU A 133 -10.29 -11.12 -3.46
N LEU A 134 -9.94 -11.54 -2.24
CA LEU A 134 -10.58 -11.07 -1.02
C LEU A 134 -10.40 -9.56 -0.83
N LYS A 135 -9.17 -9.04 -1.04
CA LYS A 135 -8.87 -7.61 -0.95
C LYS A 135 -9.66 -6.79 -1.98
N VAL A 136 -9.70 -7.24 -3.24
CA VAL A 136 -10.47 -6.57 -4.30
C VAL A 136 -11.98 -6.60 -4.01
N LEU A 137 -12.51 -7.74 -3.55
CA LEU A 137 -13.92 -7.87 -3.16
C LEU A 137 -14.27 -6.94 -2.01
N TRP A 138 -13.38 -6.85 -1.01
CA TRP A 138 -13.56 -5.96 0.12
C TRP A 138 -13.60 -4.49 -0.30
N GLU A 139 -12.71 -4.06 -1.18
CA GLU A 139 -12.74 -2.71 -1.74
C GLU A 139 -14.02 -2.44 -2.51
N ALA A 140 -14.48 -3.39 -3.35
CA ALA A 140 -15.74 -3.25 -4.07
C ALA A 140 -16.93 -3.09 -3.11
N LEU A 141 -16.94 -3.83 -2.01
CA LEU A 141 -17.96 -3.73 -0.96
C LEU A 141 -17.89 -2.41 -0.18
N MET A 142 -16.68 -1.90 0.08
CA MET A 142 -16.44 -0.65 0.81
C MET A 142 -16.57 0.59 -0.07
N THR A 143 -16.51 0.47 -1.39
CA THR A 143 -16.63 1.58 -2.35
C THR A 143 -17.82 2.50 -2.06
N PRO A 144 -19.06 2.02 -1.77
CA PRO A 144 -20.19 2.91 -1.41
C PRO A 144 -19.94 3.73 -0.13
N VAL A 145 -19.21 3.18 0.83
CA VAL A 145 -18.80 3.90 2.06
C VAL A 145 -17.74 4.93 1.71
N THR A 146 -16.75 4.56 0.90
CA THR A 146 -15.72 5.48 0.37
C THR A 146 -16.35 6.68 -0.32
N TYR A 147 -17.40 6.46 -1.13
CA TYR A 147 -18.18 7.55 -1.75
C TYR A 147 -18.76 8.53 -0.74
N ARG A 148 -19.36 8.03 0.35
CA ARG A 148 -19.94 8.89 1.40
C ARG A 148 -18.87 9.72 2.10
N VAL A 149 -17.74 9.11 2.44
CA VAL A 149 -16.63 9.77 3.12
C VAL A 149 -15.98 10.82 2.22
N VAL A 150 -15.71 10.49 0.95
CA VAL A 150 -15.16 11.45 -0.02
C VAL A 150 -16.10 12.63 -0.22
N ASN A 151 -17.40 12.39 -0.42
CA ASN A 151 -18.37 13.47 -0.60
C ASN A 151 -18.52 14.34 0.66
N PHE A 152 -18.41 13.75 1.85
CA PHE A 152 -18.42 14.49 3.11
C PHE A 152 -17.17 15.38 3.23
N LEU A 153 -15.97 14.83 3.00
CA LEU A 153 -14.71 15.57 3.06
C LEU A 153 -14.65 16.70 2.03
N LYS A 154 -15.04 16.44 0.77
CA LYS A 154 -15.09 17.48 -0.27
C LYS A 154 -16.03 18.64 0.11
N ARG A 155 -17.16 18.34 0.78
CA ARG A 155 -18.11 19.37 1.26
C ARG A 155 -17.59 20.12 2.50
N ALA A 156 -16.93 19.43 3.41
CA ALA A 156 -16.41 20.00 4.65
C ALA A 156 -15.16 20.87 4.41
N GLU A 157 -14.28 20.46 3.50
CA GLU A 157 -13.01 21.15 3.23
C GLU A 157 -13.06 22.07 2.00
N GLY A 158 -14.05 21.92 1.11
CA GLY A 158 -14.19 22.74 -0.09
C GLY A 158 -13.08 22.54 -1.14
N VAL A 159 -12.31 21.45 -1.04
CA VAL A 159 -11.20 21.13 -1.94
C VAL A 159 -11.57 19.97 -2.87
N ASP A 160 -11.43 20.17 -4.19
CA ASP A 160 -11.46 19.10 -5.19
C ASP A 160 -10.34 19.31 -6.22
N HIS A 161 -9.16 18.77 -5.93
CA HIS A 161 -7.98 18.97 -6.78
C HIS A 161 -8.04 18.09 -8.03
N TYR A 162 -7.94 18.71 -9.21
CA TYR A 162 -7.77 18.02 -10.48
C TYR A 162 -6.29 18.10 -10.88
N ASP A 163 -5.59 16.96 -10.88
CA ASP A 163 -4.15 16.82 -11.21
C ASP A 163 -3.85 17.04 -12.72
N ARG A 164 -4.26 18.18 -13.30
CA ARG A 164 -4.12 18.46 -14.75
C ARG A 164 -2.68 18.75 -15.18
N ASP A 165 -1.86 19.32 -14.29
CA ASP A 165 -0.45 19.70 -14.54
C ASP A 165 0.55 18.96 -13.64
N THR A 166 0.15 17.80 -13.08
CA THR A 166 0.96 17.08 -12.09
C THR A 166 2.05 16.23 -12.75
N ASP A 167 3.30 16.41 -12.31
CA ASP A 167 4.42 15.53 -12.65
C ASP A 167 4.28 14.17 -11.93
N PHE A 168 4.01 13.13 -12.72
CA PHE A 168 3.81 11.74 -12.28
C PHE A 168 5.13 11.01 -11.94
N ASN A 169 6.28 11.66 -12.05
CA ASN A 169 7.56 11.04 -11.70
C ASN A 169 7.61 10.68 -10.20
N PRO A 170 7.79 9.41 -9.80
CA PRO A 170 7.75 8.99 -8.40
C PRO A 170 8.84 9.61 -7.50
N PHE A 171 9.86 10.24 -8.08
CA PHE A 171 11.00 10.83 -7.38
C PHE A 171 10.93 12.35 -7.18
N THR A 172 9.98 13.07 -7.79
CA THR A 172 9.86 14.52 -7.61
C THR A 172 9.04 14.89 -6.38
N VAL A 173 9.68 15.49 -5.36
CA VAL A 173 9.05 15.90 -4.08
C VAL A 173 8.48 17.34 -4.12
N ARG A 174 8.76 18.08 -5.20
CA ARG A 174 8.31 19.48 -5.35
C ARG A 174 6.80 19.53 -5.61
N LEU A 175 6.09 20.26 -4.76
CA LEU A 175 4.75 20.74 -5.08
C LEU A 175 4.94 21.88 -6.09
N ARG A 176 4.53 21.69 -7.34
CA ARG A 176 4.21 22.85 -8.18
C ARG A 176 2.87 23.37 -7.67
N GLY A 177 2.92 24.48 -6.91
CA GLY A 177 1.73 25.24 -6.57
C GLY A 177 1.15 25.80 -7.86
N GLY A 178 -0.07 25.38 -8.18
CA GLY A 178 -0.94 26.15 -9.06
C GLY A 178 -1.65 27.18 -8.19
N GLU A 179 -1.63 28.43 -8.67
CA GLU A 179 -2.53 29.51 -8.25
C GLU A 179 -4.00 29.06 -8.27
#